data_AF-Q07IH6-F1
#
_entry.id   AF-Q07IH6-F1
#
_cell.length_a   1.000
_cell.length_b   1.000
_cell.length_c   1.000
_cell.angle_alpha   90.00
_cell.angle_beta   90.00
_cell.angle_gamma   90.00
#
_symmetry.space_group_name_H-M   'P 1'
#
loop_
_entity.id
_entity.type
_entity.pdbx_description
1 polymer ?
#
loop_
_entity_poly.entity_id
_entity_poly.type
_entity_poly.pdbx_seq_one_letter_code
_entity_poly.pdbx_strand_id
1 'polypeptide(L)'
;MDTILHLRPRPAAATLVAWQFLGQPFHQWPTWVQASCTLQRGPDGQFELRHERRSGAQIVFMEEWLVKDLDGGICFYTDVELRREFESRS
;
A
#
# COMPACT_ATOMS: atom_id res chain seq x y z
N MET A 1 1.63 -7.55 15.05
CA MET A 1 0.76 -7.32 13.89
C MET A 1 1.63 -7.42 12.67
N ASP A 2 1.36 -8.38 11.78
CA ASP A 2 2.03 -8.40 10.48
C ASP A 2 1.49 -7.24 9.65
N THR A 3 2.37 -6.33 9.28
CA THR A 3 2.05 -5.19 8.41
C THR A 3 2.10 -5.57 6.94
N ILE A 4 2.38 -6.84 6.64
CA ILE A 4 2.46 -7.40 5.29
C ILE A 4 1.42 -8.52 5.18
N LEU A 5 0.62 -8.49 4.11
CA LEU A 5 -0.30 -9.57 3.77
C LEU A 5 0.01 -10.12 2.38
N HIS A 6 -0.14 -11.43 2.23
CA HIS A 6 -0.13 -12.08 0.93
C HIS A 6 -1.56 -12.23 0.43
N LEU A 7 -1.86 -11.58 -0.69
CA LEU A 7 -3.20 -11.52 -1.27
C LEU A 7 -3.29 -12.41 -2.49
N ARG A 8 -4.49 -12.96 -2.73
CA ARG A 8 -4.84 -13.57 -4.02
C ARG A 8 -5.97 -12.76 -4.68
N PRO A 9 -5.70 -12.11 -5.84
CA PRO A 9 -6.74 -11.44 -6.62
C PRO A 9 -7.71 -12.47 -7.19
N ARG A 10 -9.01 -12.20 -7.14
CA ARG A 10 -9.98 -13.05 -7.85
C ARG A 10 -10.09 -12.56 -9.31
N PRO A 11 -10.06 -13.42 -10.34
CA PRO A 11 -9.95 -14.90 -10.35
C PRO A 11 -8.51 -15.44 -10.53
N ALA A 12 -7.48 -14.61 -10.45
CA ALA A 12 -6.10 -14.99 -10.79
C ALA A 12 -5.36 -15.67 -9.62
N ALA A 13 -4.67 -16.78 -9.88
CA ALA A 13 -3.91 -17.52 -8.86
C ALA A 13 -2.61 -16.83 -8.40
N ALA A 14 -2.34 -15.60 -8.86
CA ALA A 14 -1.12 -14.88 -8.54
C ALA A 14 -1.11 -14.44 -7.07
N THR A 15 0.07 -14.39 -6.46
CA THR A 15 0.22 -13.87 -5.10
C THR A 15 0.69 -12.43 -5.18
N LEU A 16 -0.13 -11.50 -4.68
CA LEU A 16 0.25 -10.11 -4.50
C LEU A 16 0.75 -9.88 -3.07
N VAL A 17 1.51 -8.81 -2.89
CA VAL A 17 2.01 -8.40 -1.58
C VAL A 17 1.33 -7.07 -1.22
N ALA A 18 0.67 -7.05 -0.07
CA ALA A 18 0.11 -5.85 0.51
C ALA A 18 0.93 -5.43 1.72
N TRP A 19 1.07 -4.13 1.93
CA TRP A 19 1.70 -3.56 3.12
C TRP A 19 0.86 -2.43 3.67
N GLN A 20 0.67 -2.39 5.00
CA GLN A 20 -0.14 -1.37 5.67
C GLN A 20 0.73 -0.27 6.25
N PHE A 21 0.41 0.99 5.90
CA PHE A 21 1.05 2.14 6.51
C PHE A 21 0.35 2.53 7.81
N LEU A 22 1.05 2.37 8.93
CA LEU A 22 0.57 2.69 10.28
C LEU A 22 1.42 3.80 10.93
N GLY A 23 2.13 4.59 10.13
CA GLY A 23 3.07 5.61 10.63
C GLY A 23 4.44 5.07 11.03
N GLN A 24 4.82 3.87 10.55
CA GLN A 24 6.15 3.32 10.79
C GLN A 24 7.22 4.21 10.15
N PRO A 25 8.43 4.33 10.74
CA PRO A 25 9.51 5.13 10.16
C PRO A 25 10.05 4.53 8.85
N PHE A 26 10.61 5.38 7.99
CA PHE A 26 11.05 5.02 6.62
C PHE A 26 11.93 3.75 6.53
N HIS A 27 12.84 3.54 7.48
CA HIS A 27 13.73 2.37 7.49
C HIS A 27 13.01 1.03 7.73
N GLN A 28 11.76 1.07 8.19
CA GLN A 28 10.91 -0.12 8.39
C GLN A 28 10.03 -0.42 7.17
N TRP A 29 10.04 0.45 6.15
CA TRP A 29 9.23 0.26 4.96
C TRP A 29 9.84 -0.83 4.07
N PRO A 30 9.02 -1.61 3.37
CA PRO A 30 9.52 -2.49 2.32
C PRO A 30 10.30 -1.70 1.26
N THR A 31 11.38 -2.28 0.73
CA THR A 31 12.24 -1.62 -0.27
C THR A 31 11.48 -1.14 -1.51
N TRP A 32 10.43 -1.88 -1.92
CA TRP A 32 9.58 -1.48 -3.04
C TRP A 32 8.69 -0.26 -2.73
N VAL A 33 8.29 -0.06 -1.47
CA VAL A 33 7.58 1.15 -1.02
C VAL A 33 8.55 2.32 -0.98
N GLN A 34 9.75 2.12 -0.42
CA GLN A 34 10.79 3.15 -0.37
C GLN A 34 11.17 3.68 -1.77
N ALA A 35 11.16 2.81 -2.78
CA ALA A 35 11.51 3.18 -4.16
C ALA A 35 10.40 3.94 -4.91
N SER A 36 9.17 3.93 -4.40
CA SER A 36 7.98 4.39 -5.14
C SER A 36 7.13 5.40 -4.38
N CYS A 37 7.40 5.60 -3.10
CA CYS A 37 6.63 6.45 -2.21
C CYS A 37 7.54 7.40 -1.42
N THR A 38 7.01 8.56 -1.08
CA THR A 38 7.68 9.58 -0.25
C THR A 38 6.83 9.88 0.97
N LEU A 39 7.46 10.25 2.09
CA LEU A 39 6.75 10.76 3.25
C LEU A 39 6.68 12.29 3.16
N GLN A 40 5.48 12.85 3.23
CA GLN A 40 5.27 14.29 3.26
C GLN A 40 4.41 14.67 4.47
N ARG A 41 4.44 15.95 4.84
CA ARG A 41 3.57 16.48 5.88
C ARG A 41 2.39 17.16 5.20
N GLY A 42 1.19 16.68 5.50
CA GLY A 42 -0.06 17.21 4.98
C GLY A 42 -0.39 18.61 5.51
N PRO A 43 -1.44 19.26 4.96
CA PRO A 43 -1.86 20.60 5.36
C PRO A 43 -2.21 20.72 6.85
N ASP A 44 -2.76 19.64 7.41
CA ASP A 44 -3.15 19.55 8.82
C ASP A 44 -2.00 19.09 9.74
N GLY A 45 -0.78 19.00 9.20
CA GLY A 45 0.41 18.61 9.94
C GLY A 45 0.57 17.10 10.17
N GLN A 46 -0.33 16.28 9.62
CA GLN A 46 -0.27 14.81 9.64
C GLN A 46 0.75 14.28 8.63
N PHE A 47 1.27 13.07 8.85
CA PHE A 47 2.16 12.42 7.89
C PHE A 47 1.35 11.71 6.81
N GLU A 48 1.65 12.04 5.56
CA GLU A 48 1.02 11.50 4.37
C GLU A 48 2.05 10.72 3.56
N LEU A 49 1.74 9.47 3.26
CA LEU A 49 2.56 8.69 2.34
C LEU A 49 2.08 9.02 0.92
N ARG A 50 2.98 9.46 0.06
CA ARG A 50 2.64 9.93 -1.30
C ARG A 50 3.29 9.05 -2.35
N HIS A 51 2.49 8.52 -3.25
CA HIS A 51 2.94 7.76 -4.40
C HIS A 51 2.81 8.58 -5.69
N GLU A 52 3.91 8.75 -6.40
CA GLU A 52 3.92 9.51 -7.66
C GLU A 52 3.57 8.61 -8.84
N ARG A 53 2.47 8.91 -9.54
CA ARG A 53 2.11 8.29 -10.82
C ARG A 53 2.28 9.28 -11.96
N ARG A 54 2.37 8.76 -13.20
CA ARG A 54 2.35 9.60 -14.42
C ARG A 54 1.11 10.49 -14.53
N SER A 55 -0.03 10.06 -13.98
CA SER A 55 -1.30 10.80 -14.00
C SER A 55 -1.44 11.81 -12.85
N GLY A 56 -0.45 11.91 -11.97
CA GLY A 56 -0.51 12.73 -10.76
C GLY A 56 -0.12 11.93 -9.52
N ALA A 57 0.11 12.64 -8.42
CA ALA A 57 0.40 11.99 -7.16
C ALA A 57 -0.88 11.53 -6.45
N GLN A 58 -0.82 10.37 -5.82
CA GLN A 58 -1.87 9.85 -4.96
C GLN A 58 -1.37 9.91 -3.51
N ILE A 59 -2.20 10.47 -2.63
CA ILE A 59 -1.96 10.48 -1.19
C ILE A 59 -2.54 9.21 -0.60
N VAL A 60 -1.76 8.58 0.26
CA VAL A 60 -2.10 7.38 1.01
C VAL A 60 -2.26 7.80 2.46
N PHE A 61 -3.46 7.57 2.97
CA PHE A 61 -3.79 7.88 4.35
C PHE A 61 -3.30 6.78 5.29
N MET A 62 -3.18 7.11 6.58
CA MET A 62 -2.92 6.11 7.59
C MET A 62 -3.97 5.00 7.54
N GLU A 63 -3.55 3.77 7.82
CA GLU A 63 -4.35 2.54 7.83
C GLU A 63 -4.70 1.97 6.44
N GLU A 64 -4.38 2.68 5.35
CA GLU A 64 -4.53 2.14 4.00
C GLU A 64 -3.46 1.08 3.66
N TRP A 65 -3.86 0.15 2.80
CA TRP A 65 -3.03 -0.91 2.28
C TRP A 65 -2.47 -0.53 0.91
N LEU A 66 -1.15 -0.66 0.77
CA LEU A 66 -0.44 -0.58 -0.48
C LEU A 66 -0.30 -1.99 -1.04
N VAL A 67 -0.94 -2.28 -2.17
CA VAL A 67 -0.84 -3.57 -2.85
C VAL A 67 0.04 -3.41 -4.06
N LYS A 68 1.13 -4.19 -4.12
CA LYS A 68 1.99 -4.27 -5.30
C LYS A 68 1.40 -5.27 -6.29
N ASP A 69 1.11 -4.81 -7.50
CA ASP A 69 0.64 -5.65 -8.60
C ASP A 69 1.78 -6.49 -9.22
N LEU A 70 1.44 -7.34 -10.20
CA LEU A 70 2.42 -8.21 -10.88
C LEU A 70 3.32 -7.45 -11.86
N ASP A 71 2.86 -6.31 -12.37
CA ASP A 71 3.58 -5.46 -13.32
C ASP A 71 4.48 -4.44 -12.60
N GLY A 72 4.49 -4.45 -11.26
CA GLY A 72 5.26 -3.56 -10.41
C GLY A 72 4.58 -2.23 -10.09
N GLY A 73 3.34 -2.05 -10.53
CA GLY A 73 2.48 -0.95 -10.09
C GLY A 73 2.00 -1.14 -8.65
N ILE A 74 1.49 -0.05 -8.08
CA ILE A 74 0.99 0.00 -6.71
C ILE A 74 -0.45 0.49 -6.75
N CYS A 75 -1.32 -0.17 -6.00
CA CYS A 75 -2.71 0.22 -5.80
C CYS A 75 -3.00 0.38 -4.31
N PHE A 76 -3.98 1.23 -3.99
CA PHE A 76 -4.33 1.56 -2.62
C PHE A 76 -5.72 1.03 -2.31
N TYR A 77 -5.85 0.45 -1.13
CA TYR A 77 -7.09 -0.16 -0.68
C TYR A 77 -7.31 0.15 0.79
N THR A 78 -8.53 0.52 1.14
CA THR A 78 -9.03 0.41 2.50
C THR A 78 -9.17 -1.06 2.89
N ASP A 79 -9.29 -1.35 4.19
CA ASP A 79 -9.58 -2.71 4.68
C ASP A 79 -10.81 -3.33 4.00
N VAL A 80 -11.86 -2.53 3.77
CA VAL A 80 -13.12 -2.99 3.18
C VAL A 80 -12.92 -3.38 1.71
N GLU A 81 -12.20 -2.56 0.95
CA GLU A 81 -11.92 -2.85 -0.47
C GLU A 81 -10.98 -4.06 -0.61
N LEU A 82 -9.96 -4.16 0.24
CA LEU A 82 -9.04 -5.28 0.22
C LEU A 82 -9.77 -6.61 0.47
N ARG A 83 -10.68 -6.66 1.45
CA ARG A 83 -11.50 -7.85 1.72
C ARG A 83 -12.48 -8.21 0.60
N ARG A 84 -12.93 -7.20 -0.16
CA ARG A 84 -13.85 -7.40 -1.28
C ARG A 84 -13.13 -7.98 -2.50
N GLU A 85 -11.95 -7.46 -2.80
CA GLU A 85 -11.18 -7.78 -4.01
C GLU A 85 -10.28 -9.01 -3.85
N PHE A 86 -9.82 -9.29 -2.62
CA PHE A 86 -8.79 -10.31 -2.37
C PHE A 86 -9.19 -11.32 -1.30
N GLU A 87 -8.68 -12.54 -1.47
CA GLU A 87 -8.64 -13.51 -0.37
C GLU A 87 -7.38 -13.27 0.47
N SER A 88 -7.55 -12.93 1.75
CA SER A 88 -6.43 -12.83 2.69
C SER A 88 -6.01 -14.23 3.13
N ARG A 89 -4.74 -14.60 2.88
CA ARG A 89 -4.12 -15.74 3.58
C ARG A 89 -3.33 -15.20 4.75
N SER A 90 -3.82 -15.47 5.96
CA SER A 90 -3.11 -15.28 7.23
C SER A 90 -1.96 -16.28 7.37
#